data_AF-A0A068QXB4-F1
#
_entry.id   AF-A0A068QXB4-F1
#
_cell.length_a   1.000
_cell.length_b   1.000
_cell.length_c   1.000
_cell.angle_alpha   90.00
_cell.angle_beta   90.00
_cell.angle_gamma   90.00
#
_symmetry.space_group_name_H-M   'P 1'
#
loop_
_entity.id
_entity.type
_entity.pdbx_description
1 polymer ?
#
loop_
_entity_poly.entity_id
_entity_poly.type
_entity_poly.pdbx_seq_one_letter_code
_entity_poly.pdbx_strand_id
1 'polypeptide(L)'
;MLLAIYKYKIDAFLNKSIPPLNNPILCYRTYDSYLKENKILFFKNKWEGEYIQVGSWDYFFDGYVPDEYWNFIPSELKEYKEIPGFSHIDYLGINLLINKMFCVFDINKHYYRKELAKIHYQYHVSCYQVSDDIRTFFIRKLFSEMWVGDYAYNKVTVKNGELIFAAESGIVYQFHDLIDRLCDIIKIFSLPESLLNILDSINPMLHECIDFILGRDGAYDFDDVNKKYIDGNYFVDIYQNNKESIFNVLKDCVRESQTSHELLVSHLIIRNYSFFVLKDKPDEILILKYFLSKDEEIFTEILSLTIDIGFCVWKDTFDGLNLEEYLEKVKESDCLIDR
;
A
#
# COMPACT_ATOMS: atom_id res chain seq x y z
N MET A 1 4.94 15.57 -7.20
CA MET A 1 5.42 15.78 -5.81
C MET A 1 5.46 14.48 -4.98
N LEU A 2 4.34 13.78 -4.78
CA LEU A 2 4.19 12.64 -3.88
C LEU A 2 5.06 11.44 -4.26
N LEU A 3 5.30 11.17 -5.55
CA LEU A 3 6.28 10.15 -5.96
C LEU A 3 7.68 10.40 -5.38
N ALA A 4 8.13 11.66 -5.33
CA ALA A 4 9.43 11.99 -4.73
C ALA A 4 9.42 11.78 -3.21
N ILE A 5 8.29 12.02 -2.55
CA ILE A 5 8.10 11.73 -1.11
C ILE A 5 8.11 10.22 -0.88
N TYR A 6 7.50 9.43 -1.76
CA TYR A 6 7.53 7.98 -1.68
C TYR A 6 8.95 7.43 -1.89
N LYS A 7 9.70 7.96 -2.86
CA LYS A 7 11.12 7.61 -3.04
C LYS A 7 11.91 7.87 -1.75
N TYR A 8 11.76 9.06 -1.19
CA TYR A 8 12.35 9.40 0.11
C TYR A 8 11.92 8.43 1.20
N LYS A 9 10.64 8.05 1.27
CA LYS A 9 10.13 7.09 2.26
C LYS A 9 10.88 5.76 2.16
N ILE A 10 10.99 5.18 0.97
CA ILE A 10 11.66 3.88 0.78
C ILE A 10 13.12 3.99 1.24
N ASP A 11 13.82 5.02 0.79
CA ASP A 11 15.22 5.24 1.16
C ASP A 11 15.37 5.44 2.68
N ALA A 12 14.45 6.17 3.32
CA ALA A 12 14.43 6.41 4.76
C ALA A 12 14.11 5.14 5.57
N PHE A 13 13.26 4.29 5.02
CA PHE A 13 12.86 3.03 5.61
C PHE A 13 14.06 2.08 5.65
N LEU A 14 14.79 1.97 4.54
CA LEU A 14 15.94 1.08 4.38
C LEU A 14 17.23 1.62 4.99
N ASN A 15 17.43 2.94 4.98
CA ASN A 15 18.64 3.59 5.49
C ASN A 15 18.32 4.54 6.67
N LYS A 16 19.02 4.38 7.79
CA LYS A 16 18.84 5.24 8.98
C LYS A 16 19.44 6.65 8.79
N SER A 17 20.35 6.84 7.84
CA SER A 17 21.12 8.08 7.65
C SER A 17 20.81 8.73 6.30
N ILE A 18 19.65 9.36 6.20
CA ILE A 18 19.30 10.24 5.08
C ILE A 18 18.97 11.66 5.59
N PRO A 19 19.25 12.72 4.80
CA PRO A 19 18.88 14.08 5.20
C PRO A 19 17.36 14.22 5.37
N PRO A 20 16.88 15.24 6.10
CA PRO A 20 15.44 15.53 6.16
C PRO A 20 14.84 15.75 4.77
N LEU A 21 13.57 15.38 4.60
CA LEU A 21 12.83 15.60 3.35
C LEU A 21 12.88 17.08 2.95
N ASN A 22 13.41 17.34 1.75
CA ASN A 22 13.39 18.67 1.15
C ASN A 22 12.13 18.85 0.30
N ASN A 23 11.04 19.30 0.93
CA ASN A 23 9.77 19.59 0.25
C ASN A 23 9.23 20.95 0.72
N PRO A 24 8.64 21.80 -0.15
CA PRO A 24 8.20 23.15 0.23
C PRO A 24 7.02 23.17 1.21
N ILE A 25 6.14 22.17 1.17
CA ILE A 25 4.87 22.17 1.93
C ILE A 25 4.78 21.08 2.99
N LEU A 26 5.56 19.99 2.86
CA LEU A 26 5.48 18.81 3.71
C LEU A 26 6.79 18.53 4.45
N CYS A 27 6.69 17.90 5.61
CA CYS A 27 7.82 17.45 6.40
C CYS A 27 7.49 16.18 7.19
N TYR A 28 8.49 15.36 7.48
CA TYR A 28 8.34 14.23 8.39
C TYR A 28 8.57 14.65 9.83
N ARG A 29 7.71 14.16 10.75
CA ARG A 29 7.88 14.34 12.19
C ARG A 29 7.65 13.03 12.93
N THR A 30 8.26 12.90 14.10
CA THR A 30 7.98 11.81 15.04
C THR A 30 6.78 12.18 15.89
N TYR A 31 5.74 11.35 15.89
CA TYR A 31 4.54 11.57 16.70
C TYR A 31 4.78 11.28 18.18
N ASP A 32 5.50 10.19 18.46
CA ASP A 32 5.83 9.75 19.82
C ASP A 32 7.35 9.75 20.02
N SER A 33 7.79 10.40 21.10
CA SER A 33 9.18 10.43 21.54
C SER A 33 9.78 9.05 21.84
N TYR A 34 8.94 8.04 22.12
CA TYR A 34 9.34 6.65 22.34
C TYR A 34 9.49 5.88 21.02
N LEU A 35 8.82 6.29 19.94
CA LEU A 35 8.86 5.65 18.61
C LEU A 35 9.65 6.52 17.61
N LYS A 36 10.87 6.91 17.97
CA LYS A 36 11.71 7.86 17.18
C LYS A 36 11.96 7.44 15.74
N GLU A 37 11.86 6.14 15.44
CA GLU A 37 12.05 5.60 14.09
C GLU A 37 10.79 5.64 13.23
N ASN A 38 9.61 5.91 13.83
CA ASN A 38 8.37 6.11 13.10
C ASN A 38 8.21 7.60 12.77
N LYS A 39 8.04 7.90 11.48
CA LYS A 39 7.87 9.25 10.98
C LYS A 39 6.58 9.33 10.18
N ILE A 40 5.75 10.31 10.55
CA ILE A 40 4.48 10.61 9.89
C ILE A 40 4.66 11.87 9.05
N LEU A 41 3.94 11.97 7.94
CA LEU A 41 3.95 13.13 7.07
C LEU A 41 3.02 14.24 7.62
N PHE A 42 3.55 15.46 7.74
CA PHE A 42 2.84 16.65 8.23
C PHE A 42 2.97 17.82 7.26
N PHE A 43 2.01 18.73 7.30
CA PHE A 43 2.17 20.06 6.72
C PHE A 43 3.23 20.86 7.48
N LYS A 44 4.04 21.64 6.77
CA LYS A 44 5.07 22.51 7.35
C LYS A 44 4.50 23.70 8.10
N ASN A 45 3.40 24.25 7.61
CA ASN A 45 2.73 25.36 8.25
C ASN A 45 1.91 24.84 9.43
N LYS A 46 1.96 25.59 10.53
CA LYS A 46 1.13 25.30 11.70
C LYS A 46 -0.26 25.90 11.51
N TRP A 47 -1.26 25.21 12.02
CA TRP A 47 -2.61 25.72 12.19
C TRP A 47 -2.91 25.81 13.68
N GLU A 48 -3.35 26.97 14.15
CA GLU A 48 -3.64 27.22 15.57
C GLU A 48 -2.51 26.83 16.54
N GLY A 49 -1.26 26.90 16.08
CA GLY A 49 -0.06 26.56 16.86
C GLY A 49 0.41 25.10 16.74
N GLU A 50 -0.37 24.24 16.09
CA GLU A 50 -0.13 22.80 15.95
C GLU A 50 0.26 22.40 14.51
N TYR A 51 0.95 21.27 14.37
CA TYR A 51 1.25 20.69 13.06
C TYR A 51 0.16 19.69 12.70
N ILE A 52 -0.43 19.85 11.51
CA ILE A 52 -1.47 18.95 11.01
C ILE A 52 -0.86 17.80 10.22
N GLN A 53 -1.27 16.57 10.53
CA GLN A 53 -0.88 15.37 9.78
C GLN A 53 -1.56 15.41 8.40
N VAL A 54 -0.86 14.95 7.36
CA VAL A 54 -1.47 14.93 6.02
C VAL A 54 -2.67 13.98 5.96
N GLY A 55 -2.63 12.87 6.69
CA GLY A 55 -3.78 11.95 6.82
C GLY A 55 -4.87 12.41 7.79
N SER A 56 -4.89 13.69 8.15
CA SER A 56 -5.86 14.34 9.02
C SER A 56 -6.03 15.80 8.58
N TRP A 57 -6.07 16.00 7.25
CA TRP A 57 -6.11 17.33 6.64
C TRP A 57 -7.47 18.00 6.84
N ASP A 58 -8.52 17.22 7.08
CA ASP A 58 -9.86 17.68 7.39
C ASP A 58 -9.90 18.59 8.64
N TYR A 59 -8.99 18.37 9.60
CA TYR A 59 -8.85 19.20 10.81
C TYR A 59 -8.58 20.69 10.54
N PHE A 60 -8.08 21.07 9.36
CA PHE A 60 -7.96 22.50 9.02
C PHE A 60 -9.32 23.21 8.98
N PHE A 61 -10.39 22.46 8.73
CA PHE A 61 -11.73 22.99 8.54
C PHE A 61 -12.62 22.81 9.77
N ASP A 62 -12.07 22.24 10.86
CA ASP A 62 -12.74 22.13 12.15
C ASP A 62 -13.19 23.51 12.64
N GLY A 63 -14.42 23.58 13.13
CA GLY A 63 -15.05 24.83 13.56
C GLY A 63 -15.67 25.68 12.45
N TYR A 64 -15.42 25.37 11.17
CA TYR A 64 -16.10 25.98 10.03
C TYR A 64 -17.06 25.01 9.35
N VAL A 65 -16.63 23.75 9.23
CA VAL A 65 -17.41 22.67 8.66
C VAL A 65 -18.02 21.87 9.82
N PRO A 66 -19.35 21.69 9.89
CA PRO A 66 -19.99 20.94 10.97
C PRO A 66 -19.48 19.50 11.03
N ASP A 67 -19.29 18.94 12.23
CA ASP A 67 -18.86 17.55 12.43
C ASP A 67 -19.78 16.56 11.71
N GLU A 68 -21.07 16.92 11.61
CA GLU A 68 -22.05 16.18 10.84
C GLU A 68 -21.57 15.98 9.41
N TYR A 69 -21.02 16.98 8.71
CA TYR A 69 -20.61 16.87 7.30
C TYR A 69 -19.71 15.66 7.00
N TRP A 70 -18.78 15.35 7.90
CA TRP A 70 -17.85 14.24 7.76
C TRP A 70 -18.53 12.86 7.91
N ASN A 71 -19.76 12.86 8.42
CA ASN A 71 -20.55 11.68 8.75
C ASN A 71 -21.89 11.60 7.97
N PHE A 72 -22.54 12.73 7.69
CA PHE A 72 -23.82 12.91 6.97
C PHE A 72 -24.07 14.39 6.61
N ILE A 73 -24.80 14.65 5.53
CA ILE A 73 -25.21 16.04 5.21
C ILE A 73 -26.50 16.41 5.97
N PRO A 74 -26.51 17.49 6.78
CA PRO A 74 -27.70 18.02 7.44
C PRO A 74 -28.83 18.34 6.47
N SER A 75 -30.08 18.20 6.92
CA SER A 75 -31.27 18.36 6.08
C SER A 75 -31.37 19.73 5.41
N GLU A 76 -30.88 20.78 6.08
CA GLU A 76 -30.85 22.15 5.55
C GLU A 76 -29.87 22.32 4.37
N LEU A 77 -28.90 21.40 4.22
CA LEU A 77 -27.88 21.38 3.17
C LEU A 77 -28.20 20.36 2.06
N LYS A 78 -29.13 19.43 2.30
CA LYS A 78 -29.48 18.33 1.37
C LYS A 78 -30.04 18.79 0.03
N GLU A 79 -30.97 19.74 0.03
CA GLU A 79 -31.66 20.20 -1.19
C GLU A 79 -30.72 20.78 -2.24
N TYR A 80 -29.52 21.19 -1.84
CA TYR A 80 -28.59 21.85 -2.73
C TYR A 80 -27.52 20.89 -3.23
N LYS A 81 -26.97 19.98 -2.40
CA LYS A 81 -25.65 19.37 -2.66
C LYS A 81 -25.40 18.02 -1.98
N GLU A 82 -26.42 17.18 -1.88
CA GLU A 82 -26.23 15.75 -1.58
C GLU A 82 -25.52 15.03 -2.73
N ILE A 83 -24.61 14.09 -2.42
CA ILE A 83 -24.07 13.19 -3.43
C ILE A 83 -25.15 12.13 -3.69
N PRO A 84 -25.70 12.00 -4.91
CA PRO A 84 -26.87 11.16 -5.13
C PRO A 84 -26.71 9.72 -4.62
N GLY A 85 -27.65 9.26 -3.79
CA GLY A 85 -27.61 7.90 -3.24
C GLY A 85 -26.47 7.62 -2.26
N PHE A 86 -25.77 8.64 -1.76
CA PHE A 86 -24.97 8.49 -0.56
C PHE A 86 -25.87 8.37 0.67
N SER A 87 -25.45 7.49 1.57
CA SER A 87 -25.96 7.42 2.94
C SER A 87 -24.90 7.96 3.91
N HIS A 88 -25.26 8.10 5.19
CA HIS A 88 -24.30 8.47 6.25
C HIS A 88 -23.02 7.61 6.22
N ILE A 89 -23.18 6.28 6.09
CA ILE A 89 -22.02 5.38 6.12
C ILE A 89 -21.08 5.58 4.91
N ASP A 90 -21.60 6.10 3.78
CA ASP A 90 -20.79 6.41 2.61
C ASP A 90 -19.93 7.67 2.83
N TYR A 91 -20.47 8.71 3.48
CA TYR A 91 -19.70 9.91 3.86
C TYR A 91 -18.57 9.58 4.85
N LEU A 92 -18.90 8.81 5.90
CA LEU A 92 -17.90 8.34 6.87
C LEU A 92 -16.81 7.50 6.17
N GLY A 93 -17.24 6.55 5.33
CA GLY A 93 -16.34 5.63 4.64
C GLY A 93 -15.40 6.35 3.68
N ILE A 94 -15.91 7.27 2.85
CA ILE A 94 -15.07 8.01 1.90
C ILE A 94 -14.10 8.95 2.61
N ASN A 95 -14.55 9.64 3.67
CA ASN A 95 -13.67 10.53 4.44
C ASN A 95 -12.53 9.75 5.08
N LEU A 96 -12.84 8.58 5.65
CA LEU A 96 -11.85 7.70 6.25
C LEU A 96 -10.84 7.19 5.21
N LEU A 97 -11.30 6.78 4.02
CA LEU A 97 -10.42 6.34 2.93
C LEU A 97 -9.48 7.44 2.44
N ILE A 98 -10.03 8.65 2.20
CA ILE A 98 -9.29 9.83 1.75
C ILE A 98 -8.23 10.26 2.77
N ASN A 99 -8.55 10.23 4.06
CA ASN A 99 -7.57 10.54 5.09
C ASN A 99 -6.47 9.46 5.18
N LYS A 100 -6.86 8.18 5.16
CA LYS A 100 -5.92 7.09 5.41
C LYS A 100 -5.05 6.71 4.22
N MET A 101 -5.41 7.07 2.98
CA MET A 101 -4.55 6.80 1.83
C MET A 101 -3.17 7.46 1.93
N PHE A 102 -3.04 8.60 2.62
CA PHE A 102 -1.75 9.24 2.84
C PHE A 102 -0.80 8.44 3.74
N CYS A 103 -1.30 7.45 4.51
CA CYS A 103 -0.46 6.54 5.28
C CYS A 103 0.43 5.65 4.40
N VAL A 104 0.21 5.63 3.08
CA VAL A 104 1.16 5.03 2.13
C VAL A 104 2.53 5.72 2.17
N PHE A 105 2.59 7.00 2.56
CA PHE A 105 3.82 7.79 2.66
C PHE A 105 4.50 7.73 4.03
N ASP A 106 3.82 7.29 5.08
CA ASP A 106 4.42 7.21 6.42
C ASP A 106 5.58 6.20 6.49
N ILE A 107 6.59 6.49 7.30
CA ILE A 107 7.76 5.64 7.52
C ILE A 107 7.62 4.98 8.89
N ASN A 108 7.23 3.71 8.97
CA ASN A 108 7.06 3.02 10.25
C ASN A 108 8.00 1.82 10.40
N LYS A 109 9.18 2.03 11.02
CA LYS A 109 10.16 0.94 11.21
C LYS A 109 9.71 -0.09 12.25
N HIS A 110 8.93 0.29 13.25
CA HIS A 110 8.38 -0.65 14.23
C HIS A 110 7.38 -1.64 13.61
N TYR A 111 6.70 -1.24 12.53
CA TYR A 111 5.74 -2.07 11.81
C TYR A 111 6.33 -2.57 10.50
N TYR A 112 7.56 -3.08 10.55
CA TYR A 112 8.35 -3.43 9.36
C TYR A 112 7.60 -4.34 8.37
N ARG A 113 7.03 -5.46 8.85
CA ARG A 113 6.27 -6.41 8.02
C ARG A 113 5.10 -5.73 7.29
N LYS A 114 4.41 -4.82 7.97
CA LYS A 114 3.28 -4.07 7.45
C LYS A 114 3.72 -3.02 6.41
N GLU A 115 4.85 -2.35 6.63
CA GLU A 115 5.43 -1.48 5.61
C GLU A 115 5.87 -2.26 4.36
N LEU A 116 6.49 -3.42 4.51
CA LEU A 116 6.81 -4.30 3.37
C LEU A 116 5.56 -4.70 2.58
N ALA A 117 4.48 -5.07 3.28
CA ALA A 117 3.20 -5.39 2.66
C ALA A 117 2.63 -4.18 1.90
N LYS A 118 2.64 -2.98 2.49
CA LYS A 118 2.21 -1.75 1.79
C LYS A 118 3.03 -1.49 0.53
N ILE A 119 4.35 -1.64 0.60
CA ILE A 119 5.25 -1.45 -0.56
C ILE A 119 4.89 -2.43 -1.67
N HIS A 120 4.72 -3.71 -1.32
CA HIS A 120 4.32 -4.76 -2.26
C HIS A 120 2.98 -4.45 -2.92
N TYR A 121 1.95 -4.19 -2.13
CA TYR A 121 0.60 -3.96 -2.64
C TYR A 121 0.53 -2.70 -3.50
N GLN A 122 1.16 -1.59 -3.07
CA GLN A 122 1.22 -0.37 -3.87
C GLN A 122 1.93 -0.61 -5.21
N TYR A 123 3.09 -1.30 -5.19
CA TYR A 123 3.83 -1.60 -6.41
C TYR A 123 2.99 -2.42 -7.39
N HIS A 124 2.26 -3.45 -6.91
CA HIS A 124 1.41 -4.25 -7.78
C HIS A 124 0.21 -3.49 -8.34
N VAL A 125 -0.46 -2.63 -7.54
CA VAL A 125 -1.53 -1.77 -8.07
C VAL A 125 -1.00 -0.87 -9.19
N SER A 126 0.24 -0.37 -9.04
CA SER A 126 0.89 0.55 -9.97
C SER A 126 1.42 -0.11 -11.25
N CYS A 127 1.98 -1.33 -11.17
CA CYS A 127 2.66 -1.96 -12.31
C CYS A 127 1.82 -3.04 -12.99
N TYR A 128 0.93 -3.72 -12.27
CA TYR A 128 0.17 -4.85 -12.81
C TYR A 128 -1.08 -4.41 -13.59
N GLN A 129 -0.88 -3.79 -14.76
CA GLN A 129 -1.95 -3.17 -15.55
C GLN A 129 -2.81 -4.16 -16.38
N VAL A 130 -2.56 -5.48 -16.27
CA VAL A 130 -3.21 -6.51 -17.11
C VAL A 130 -4.58 -6.94 -16.58
N SER A 131 -4.83 -6.84 -15.27
CA SER A 131 -6.10 -7.26 -14.66
C SER A 131 -6.55 -6.31 -13.56
N ASP A 132 -7.69 -5.67 -13.79
CA ASP A 132 -8.35 -4.83 -12.79
C ASP A 132 -8.81 -5.63 -11.56
N ASP A 133 -9.13 -6.92 -11.71
CA ASP A 133 -9.49 -7.78 -10.57
C ASP A 133 -8.29 -8.00 -9.64
N ILE A 134 -7.11 -8.26 -10.21
CA ILE A 134 -5.87 -8.40 -9.44
C ILE A 134 -5.48 -7.05 -8.81
N ARG A 135 -5.60 -5.94 -9.55
CA ARG A 135 -5.38 -4.60 -8.97
C ARG A 135 -6.38 -4.29 -7.87
N THR A 136 -7.64 -4.71 -8.01
CA THR A 136 -8.68 -4.61 -6.99
C THR A 136 -8.31 -5.41 -5.74
N PHE A 137 -7.76 -6.62 -5.90
CA PHE A 137 -7.26 -7.39 -4.77
C PHE A 137 -6.14 -6.63 -4.03
N PHE A 138 -5.12 -6.14 -4.75
CA PHE A 138 -4.00 -5.46 -4.14
C PHE A 138 -4.37 -4.10 -3.52
N ILE A 139 -5.26 -3.31 -4.13
CA ILE A 139 -5.68 -2.03 -3.55
C ILE A 139 -6.46 -2.23 -2.24
N ARG A 140 -7.31 -3.26 -2.16
CA ARG A 140 -8.04 -3.60 -0.92
C ARG A 140 -7.11 -4.06 0.19
N LYS A 141 -6.09 -4.85 -0.16
CA LYS A 141 -5.02 -5.23 0.76
C LYS A 141 -4.21 -4.01 1.22
N LEU A 142 -3.86 -3.11 0.31
CA LEU A 142 -3.18 -1.85 0.65
C LEU A 142 -3.99 -1.02 1.65
N PHE A 143 -5.28 -0.84 1.40
CA PHE A 143 -6.18 -0.14 2.32
C PHE A 143 -6.34 -0.84 3.68
N SER A 144 -6.28 -2.17 3.71
CA SER A 144 -6.25 -2.92 4.98
C SER A 144 -5.00 -2.62 5.79
N GLU A 145 -3.86 -2.51 5.13
CA GLU A 145 -2.63 -2.08 5.79
C GLU A 145 -2.62 -0.59 6.16
N MET A 146 -3.60 0.18 5.71
CA MET A 146 -3.85 1.56 6.15
C MET A 146 -5.00 1.65 7.17
N TRP A 147 -5.40 0.50 7.74
CA TRP A 147 -6.41 0.37 8.79
C TRP A 147 -7.85 0.70 8.35
N VAL A 148 -8.13 0.60 7.06
CA VAL A 148 -9.45 0.89 6.47
C VAL A 148 -9.95 -0.27 5.60
N GLY A 149 -9.48 -1.48 5.90
CA GLY A 149 -9.81 -2.71 5.16
C GLY A 149 -11.31 -3.00 5.14
N ASP A 150 -11.97 -2.94 6.30
CA ASP A 150 -13.40 -3.26 6.44
C ASP A 150 -14.29 -2.42 5.51
N TYR A 151 -13.93 -1.15 5.33
CA TYR A 151 -14.60 -0.24 4.40
C TYR A 151 -14.16 -0.51 2.96
N ALA A 152 -12.85 -0.59 2.70
CA ALA A 152 -12.32 -0.70 1.34
C ALA A 152 -12.75 -1.99 0.62
N TYR A 153 -12.84 -3.13 1.34
CA TYR A 153 -13.08 -4.44 0.72
C TYR A 153 -14.39 -4.53 -0.05
N ASN A 154 -15.44 -3.84 0.40
CA ASN A 154 -16.75 -3.89 -0.25
C ASN A 154 -17.02 -2.65 -1.11
N LYS A 155 -16.28 -1.56 -0.87
CA LYS A 155 -16.57 -0.26 -1.45
C LYS A 155 -15.64 0.13 -2.58
N VAL A 156 -14.42 -0.38 -2.59
CA VAL A 156 -13.38 0.06 -3.52
C VAL A 156 -13.09 -1.03 -4.55
N THR A 157 -13.02 -0.63 -5.82
CA THR A 157 -12.59 -1.47 -6.94
C THR A 157 -11.74 -0.66 -7.91
N VAL A 158 -10.92 -1.34 -8.70
CA VAL A 158 -10.29 -0.76 -9.89
C VAL A 158 -11.12 -1.17 -11.10
N LYS A 159 -11.41 -0.23 -12.00
CA LYS A 159 -12.12 -0.49 -13.25
C LYS A 159 -11.64 0.44 -14.35
N ASN A 160 -11.24 -0.12 -15.48
CA ASN A 160 -10.62 0.59 -16.61
C ASN A 160 -9.46 1.50 -16.17
N GLY A 161 -8.67 1.05 -15.18
CA GLY A 161 -7.59 1.87 -14.63
C GLY A 161 -7.98 3.03 -13.73
N GLU A 162 -9.26 3.13 -13.38
CA GLU A 162 -9.81 4.11 -12.42
C GLU A 162 -10.08 3.46 -11.06
N LEU A 163 -9.90 4.23 -9.99
CA LEU A 163 -10.40 3.85 -8.67
C LEU A 163 -11.89 4.19 -8.58
N ILE A 164 -12.70 3.20 -8.25
CA ILE A 164 -14.16 3.31 -8.17
C ILE A 164 -14.62 3.06 -6.74
N PHE A 165 -15.53 3.90 -6.26
CA PHE A 165 -16.24 3.75 -5.00
C PHE A 165 -17.71 3.36 -5.24
N ALA A 166 -18.22 2.36 -4.53
CA ALA A 166 -19.62 1.91 -4.59
C ALA A 166 -20.39 2.36 -3.34
N ALA A 167 -21.36 3.26 -3.49
CA ALA A 167 -22.22 3.72 -2.39
C ALA A 167 -23.17 2.61 -1.92
N GLU A 168 -23.78 2.74 -0.73
CA GLU A 168 -24.79 1.79 -0.21
C GLU A 168 -26.00 1.64 -1.15
N SER A 169 -26.34 2.71 -1.87
CA SER A 169 -27.41 2.67 -2.89
C SER A 169 -27.07 1.79 -4.11
N GLY A 170 -25.83 1.34 -4.25
CA GLY A 170 -25.32 0.63 -5.44
C GLY A 170 -24.86 1.56 -6.57
N ILE A 171 -24.99 2.88 -6.42
CA ILE A 171 -24.43 3.85 -7.36
C ILE A 171 -22.90 3.82 -7.24
N VAL A 172 -22.21 3.81 -8.37
CA VAL A 172 -20.75 3.80 -8.44
C VAL A 172 -20.22 5.16 -8.88
N TYR A 173 -19.07 5.52 -8.33
CA TYR A 173 -18.43 6.81 -8.53
C TYR A 173 -16.95 6.65 -8.82
N GLN A 174 -16.42 7.47 -9.74
CA GLN A 174 -14.98 7.64 -9.87
C GLN A 174 -14.45 8.41 -8.66
N PHE A 175 -13.32 7.96 -8.09
CA PHE A 175 -12.80 8.52 -6.85
C PHE A 175 -12.36 9.99 -6.98
N HIS A 176 -11.77 10.36 -8.12
CA HIS A 176 -11.40 11.74 -8.46
C HIS A 176 -12.64 12.67 -8.43
N ASP A 177 -13.74 12.26 -9.08
CA ASP A 177 -15.00 13.02 -9.06
C ASP A 177 -15.58 13.18 -7.64
N LEU A 178 -15.43 12.15 -6.79
CA LEU A 178 -15.87 12.25 -5.39
C LEU A 178 -15.04 13.24 -4.60
N ILE A 179 -13.72 13.25 -4.78
CA ILE A 179 -12.84 14.22 -4.15
C ILE A 179 -13.27 15.65 -4.52
N ASP A 180 -13.48 15.93 -5.80
CA ASP A 180 -13.90 17.26 -6.25
C ASP A 180 -15.24 17.67 -5.65
N ARG A 181 -16.23 16.76 -5.63
CA ARG A 181 -17.54 17.03 -5.00
C ARG A 181 -17.41 17.32 -3.50
N LEU A 182 -16.59 16.56 -2.78
CA LEU A 182 -16.37 16.79 -1.35
C LEU A 182 -15.67 18.14 -1.11
N CYS A 183 -14.64 18.47 -1.88
CA CYS A 183 -13.98 19.76 -1.80
C CYS A 183 -14.93 20.92 -2.15
N ASP A 184 -15.79 20.76 -3.16
CA ASP A 184 -16.79 21.76 -3.53
C ASP A 184 -17.85 21.98 -2.45
N ILE A 185 -18.20 20.94 -1.68
CA ILE A 185 -19.10 21.10 -0.53
C ILE A 185 -18.41 21.89 0.59
N ILE A 186 -17.13 21.59 0.88
CA ILE A 186 -16.35 22.32 1.90
C ILE A 186 -16.31 23.84 1.59
N LYS A 187 -16.19 24.23 0.32
CA LYS A 187 -16.13 25.64 -0.11
C LYS A 187 -17.37 26.48 0.26
N ILE A 188 -18.48 25.85 0.63
CA ILE A 188 -19.76 26.52 0.88
C ILE A 188 -19.83 27.14 2.27
N PHE A 189 -19.08 26.58 3.22
CA PHE A 189 -19.12 26.98 4.62
C PHE A 189 -18.48 28.36 4.90
N SER A 190 -18.42 29.23 3.88
CA SER A 190 -17.95 30.61 3.95
C SER A 190 -16.56 30.73 4.59
N LEU A 191 -15.65 29.88 4.12
CA LEU A 191 -14.31 29.77 4.65
C LEU A 191 -13.51 31.07 4.50
N PRO A 192 -12.65 31.42 5.49
CA PRO A 192 -11.63 32.45 5.31
C PRO A 192 -10.71 32.15 4.11
N GLU A 193 -10.18 33.19 3.48
CA GLU A 193 -9.28 33.07 2.32
C GLU A 193 -8.08 32.14 2.57
N SER A 194 -7.52 32.15 3.79
CA SER A 194 -6.43 31.25 4.17
C SER A 194 -6.81 29.77 4.10
N LEU A 195 -8.04 29.41 4.50
CA LEU A 195 -8.54 28.04 4.42
C LEU A 195 -8.91 27.64 3.00
N LEU A 196 -9.43 28.57 2.20
CA LEU A 196 -9.65 28.33 0.77
C LEU A 196 -8.35 28.00 0.04
N ASN A 197 -7.28 28.76 0.31
CA ASN A 197 -5.95 28.49 -0.27
C ASN A 197 -5.40 27.12 0.17
N ILE A 198 -5.66 26.70 1.41
CA ILE A 198 -5.29 25.37 1.92
C ILE A 198 -6.07 24.28 1.17
N LEU A 199 -7.39 24.43 1.03
CA LEU A 199 -8.23 23.50 0.29
C LEU A 199 -7.82 23.38 -1.19
N ASP A 200 -7.50 24.51 -1.83
CA ASP A 200 -7.01 24.54 -3.21
C ASP A 200 -5.62 23.90 -3.37
N SER A 201 -4.87 23.73 -2.28
CA SER A 201 -3.62 22.96 -2.25
C SER A 201 -3.87 21.47 -1.96
N ILE A 202 -4.81 21.15 -1.07
CA ILE A 202 -5.15 19.78 -0.68
C ILE A 202 -5.84 19.04 -1.82
N ASN A 203 -6.79 19.67 -2.53
CA ASN A 203 -7.55 18.98 -3.58
C ASN A 203 -6.61 18.36 -4.65
N PRO A 204 -5.68 19.09 -5.27
CA PRO A 204 -4.70 18.49 -6.18
C PRO A 204 -3.82 17.40 -5.53
N MET A 205 -3.47 17.53 -4.25
CA MET A 205 -2.70 16.50 -3.54
C MET A 205 -3.49 15.20 -3.34
N LEU A 206 -4.81 15.28 -3.15
CA LEU A 206 -5.69 14.11 -3.05
C LEU A 206 -5.72 13.35 -4.36
N HIS A 207 -5.93 14.06 -5.48
CA HIS A 207 -5.87 13.48 -6.83
C HIS A 207 -4.50 12.86 -7.10
N GLU A 208 -3.41 13.58 -6.82
CA GLU A 208 -2.05 13.06 -6.97
C GLU A 208 -1.80 11.80 -6.13
N CYS A 209 -2.39 11.69 -4.95
CA CYS A 209 -2.26 10.49 -4.13
C CYS A 209 -2.93 9.27 -4.79
N ILE A 210 -4.11 9.45 -5.39
CA ILE A 210 -4.81 8.39 -6.12
C ILE A 210 -4.02 8.00 -7.37
N ASP A 211 -3.56 8.97 -8.14
CA ASP A 211 -2.77 8.76 -9.35
C ASP A 211 -1.46 8.02 -9.04
N PHE A 212 -0.78 8.39 -7.96
CA PHE A 212 0.40 7.67 -7.46
C PHE A 212 0.08 6.21 -7.09
N ILE A 213 -1.00 5.97 -6.33
CA ILE A 213 -1.39 4.62 -5.92
C ILE A 213 -1.72 3.75 -7.14
N LEU A 214 -2.40 4.32 -8.15
CA LEU A 214 -2.76 3.66 -9.40
C LEU A 214 -1.59 3.51 -10.39
N GLY A 215 -0.44 4.14 -10.12
CA GLY A 215 0.76 4.07 -10.93
C GLY A 215 0.80 5.01 -12.14
N ARG A 216 -0.05 6.04 -12.19
CA ARG A 216 -0.09 6.99 -13.33
C ARG A 216 1.12 7.92 -13.37
N ASP A 217 1.64 8.26 -12.20
CA ASP A 217 2.87 9.06 -12.06
C ASP A 217 4.15 8.22 -12.16
N GLY A 218 4.00 6.91 -12.41
CA GLY A 218 5.08 5.93 -12.41
C GLY A 218 5.26 5.23 -11.06
N ALA A 219 6.15 4.23 -11.05
CA ALA A 219 6.45 3.42 -9.88
C ALA A 219 7.83 3.76 -9.29
N TYR A 220 8.08 3.29 -8.06
CA TYR A 220 9.43 3.31 -7.49
C TYR A 220 10.35 2.39 -8.31
N ASP A 221 11.55 2.86 -8.63
CA ASP A 221 12.57 2.07 -9.33
C ASP A 221 13.58 1.56 -8.30
N PHE A 222 13.64 0.23 -8.13
CA PHE A 222 14.56 -0.42 -7.21
C PHE A 222 15.96 -0.50 -7.81
N ASP A 223 17.00 -0.32 -6.98
CA ASP A 223 18.39 -0.49 -7.40
C ASP A 223 18.85 -1.93 -7.13
N ASP A 224 18.39 -2.87 -7.97
CA ASP A 224 18.68 -4.30 -7.84
C ASP A 224 18.66 -5.02 -9.20
N VAL A 225 19.53 -6.01 -9.37
CA VAL A 225 19.63 -6.83 -10.60
C VAL A 225 18.37 -7.64 -10.89
N ASN A 226 17.66 -8.07 -9.84
CA ASN A 226 16.46 -8.88 -9.89
C ASN A 226 15.17 -8.03 -9.87
N LYS A 227 15.25 -6.69 -9.89
CA LYS A 227 14.08 -5.79 -9.81
C LYS A 227 12.98 -6.09 -10.83
N LYS A 228 13.34 -6.55 -12.02
CA LYS A 228 12.39 -6.92 -13.09
C LYS A 228 11.44 -8.04 -12.68
N TYR A 229 11.84 -8.93 -11.77
CA TYR A 229 11.01 -10.03 -11.26
C TYR A 229 10.01 -9.60 -10.17
N ILE A 230 10.07 -8.33 -9.73
CA ILE A 230 9.02 -7.73 -8.89
C ILE A 230 7.79 -7.42 -9.74
N ASP A 231 7.96 -7.05 -11.01
CA ASP A 231 6.84 -6.84 -11.91
C ASP A 231 6.08 -8.16 -12.13
N GLY A 232 4.81 -8.18 -11.71
CA GLY A 232 4.01 -9.39 -11.75
C GLY A 232 3.76 -9.92 -13.17
N ASN A 233 3.69 -9.03 -14.18
CA ASN A 233 3.50 -9.46 -15.56
C ASN A 233 4.74 -10.18 -16.08
N TYR A 234 5.90 -9.56 -15.88
CA TYR A 234 7.19 -10.15 -16.23
C TYR A 234 7.43 -11.47 -15.46
N PHE A 235 7.14 -11.49 -14.16
CA PHE A 235 7.29 -12.69 -13.33
C PHE A 235 6.45 -13.85 -13.86
N VAL A 236 5.16 -13.63 -14.14
CA VAL A 236 4.24 -14.67 -14.63
C VAL A 236 4.66 -15.15 -16.03
N ASP A 237 5.01 -14.24 -16.93
CA ASP A 237 5.47 -14.60 -18.29
C ASP A 237 6.72 -15.47 -18.26
N ILE A 238 7.73 -15.08 -17.47
CA ILE A 238 8.95 -15.88 -17.34
C ILE A 238 8.68 -17.20 -16.63
N TYR A 239 7.81 -17.25 -15.62
CA TYR A 239 7.46 -18.49 -14.95
C TYR A 239 6.81 -19.50 -15.91
N GLN A 240 5.92 -19.03 -16.80
CA GLN A 240 5.24 -19.89 -17.77
C GLN A 240 6.17 -20.40 -18.86
N ASN A 241 7.12 -19.58 -19.32
CA ASN A 241 7.99 -19.90 -20.45
C ASN A 241 9.35 -20.49 -20.04
N ASN A 242 9.84 -20.19 -18.84
CA ASN A 242 11.16 -20.59 -18.34
C ASN A 242 11.19 -20.63 -16.80
N LYS A 243 10.59 -21.67 -16.21
CA LYS A 243 10.56 -21.89 -14.75
C LYS A 243 11.93 -21.88 -14.10
N GLU A 244 12.95 -22.44 -14.77
CA GLU A 244 14.33 -22.48 -14.26
C GLU A 244 14.89 -21.07 -14.01
N SER A 245 14.54 -20.09 -14.85
CA SER A 245 14.95 -18.69 -14.61
C SER A 245 14.35 -18.15 -13.30
N ILE A 246 13.08 -18.42 -13.03
CA ILE A 246 12.47 -18.03 -11.75
C ILE A 246 13.10 -18.79 -10.58
N PHE A 247 13.35 -20.09 -10.72
CA PHE A 247 13.96 -20.87 -9.64
C PHE A 247 15.36 -20.40 -9.28
N ASN A 248 16.18 -20.02 -10.26
CA ASN A 248 17.48 -19.40 -10.00
C ASN A 248 17.32 -18.06 -9.25
N VAL A 249 16.34 -17.24 -9.61
CA VAL A 249 16.04 -15.99 -8.88
C VAL A 249 15.57 -16.26 -7.45
N LEU A 250 14.74 -17.29 -7.22
CA LEU A 250 14.33 -17.68 -5.86
C LEU A 250 15.52 -18.16 -5.02
N LYS A 251 16.48 -18.87 -5.62
CA LYS A 251 17.75 -19.22 -4.98
C LYS A 251 18.56 -17.97 -4.62
N ASP A 252 18.62 -16.97 -5.51
CA ASP A 252 19.28 -15.70 -5.21
C ASP A 252 18.59 -14.91 -4.07
N CYS A 253 17.28 -15.11 -3.87
CA CYS A 253 16.51 -14.44 -2.81
C CYS A 253 16.87 -14.89 -1.39
N VAL A 254 17.58 -16.01 -1.24
CA VAL A 254 17.99 -16.55 0.07
C VAL A 254 19.51 -16.58 0.25
N ARG A 255 20.26 -15.96 -0.66
CA ARG A 255 21.72 -15.93 -0.55
C ARG A 255 22.17 -15.18 0.70
N GLU A 256 23.32 -15.57 1.24
CA GLU A 256 23.95 -14.85 2.34
C GLU A 256 24.37 -13.42 1.92
N SER A 257 24.48 -12.53 2.91
CA SER A 257 25.05 -11.17 2.78
C SER A 257 24.28 -10.22 1.83
N GLN A 258 22.95 -10.25 1.86
CA GLN A 258 22.11 -9.28 1.16
C GLN A 258 22.09 -7.92 1.88
N THR A 259 22.15 -6.84 1.10
CA THR A 259 21.85 -5.49 1.58
C THR A 259 20.35 -5.34 1.87
N SER A 260 19.97 -4.32 2.65
CA SER A 260 18.55 -4.05 2.95
C SER A 260 17.69 -3.83 1.69
N HIS A 261 18.28 -3.32 0.60
CA HIS A 261 17.58 -3.16 -0.68
C HIS A 261 17.35 -4.51 -1.37
N GLU A 262 18.38 -5.36 -1.42
CA GLU A 262 18.27 -6.72 -1.98
C GLU A 262 17.29 -7.59 -1.19
N LEU A 263 17.26 -7.46 0.14
CA LEU A 263 16.28 -8.12 1.00
C LEU A 263 14.85 -7.67 0.65
N LEU A 264 14.63 -6.36 0.50
CA LEU A 264 13.32 -5.83 0.09
C LEU A 264 12.90 -6.45 -1.25
N VAL A 265 13.75 -6.41 -2.26
CA VAL A 265 13.48 -6.95 -3.60
C VAL A 265 13.18 -8.44 -3.54
N SER A 266 13.98 -9.21 -2.80
CA SER A 266 13.79 -10.64 -2.59
C SER A 266 12.42 -10.95 -1.97
N HIS A 267 11.98 -10.14 -1.00
CA HIS A 267 10.70 -10.35 -0.33
C HIS A 267 9.52 -10.06 -1.26
N LEU A 268 9.65 -9.05 -2.12
CA LEU A 268 8.64 -8.77 -3.14
C LEU A 268 8.56 -9.91 -4.18
N ILE A 269 9.69 -10.49 -4.58
CA ILE A 269 9.74 -11.62 -5.50
C ILE A 269 9.14 -12.89 -4.87
N ILE A 270 9.44 -13.19 -3.61
CA ILE A 270 8.87 -14.36 -2.92
C ILE A 270 7.35 -14.19 -2.74
N ARG A 271 6.87 -12.95 -2.48
CA ARG A 271 5.42 -12.66 -2.49
C ARG A 271 4.80 -12.91 -3.87
N ASN A 272 5.50 -12.61 -4.97
CA ASN A 272 5.03 -12.96 -6.32
C ASN A 272 4.91 -14.46 -6.51
N TYR A 273 5.91 -15.23 -6.10
CA TYR A 273 5.85 -16.69 -6.18
C TYR A 273 4.68 -17.24 -5.35
N SER A 274 4.50 -16.72 -4.14
CA SER A 274 3.39 -17.10 -3.25
C SER A 274 2.03 -16.83 -3.88
N PHE A 275 1.83 -15.64 -4.45
CA PHE A 275 0.53 -15.22 -4.99
C PHE A 275 0.21 -15.77 -6.38
N PHE A 276 1.15 -15.67 -7.32
CA PHE A 276 0.91 -16.02 -8.72
C PHE A 276 1.11 -17.51 -9.03
N VAL A 277 1.85 -18.24 -8.19
CA VAL A 277 2.12 -19.65 -8.40
C VAL A 277 1.45 -20.50 -7.33
N LEU A 278 1.83 -20.32 -6.06
CA LEU A 278 1.51 -21.29 -5.01
C LEU A 278 0.08 -21.19 -4.48
N LYS A 279 -0.49 -19.98 -4.38
CA LYS A 279 -1.80 -19.72 -3.78
C LYS A 279 -2.89 -20.69 -4.26
N ASP A 280 -2.98 -20.91 -5.57
CA ASP A 280 -3.99 -21.76 -6.19
C ASP A 280 -3.43 -23.13 -6.66
N LYS A 281 -2.10 -23.30 -6.62
CA LYS A 281 -1.38 -24.52 -7.04
C LYS A 281 -0.19 -24.81 -6.11
N PRO A 282 -0.45 -25.20 -4.86
CA PRO A 282 0.62 -25.39 -3.87
C PRO A 282 1.59 -26.52 -4.24
N ASP A 283 1.16 -27.48 -5.06
CA ASP A 283 1.97 -28.59 -5.58
C ASP A 283 3.11 -28.13 -6.52
N GLU A 284 3.05 -26.93 -7.10
CA GLU A 284 4.14 -26.34 -7.88
C GLU A 284 5.44 -26.17 -7.06
N ILE A 285 5.36 -26.17 -5.73
CA ILE A 285 6.54 -26.17 -4.84
C ILE A 285 7.40 -27.44 -5.04
N LEU A 286 6.80 -28.56 -5.44
CA LEU A 286 7.50 -29.83 -5.66
C LEU A 286 8.42 -29.76 -6.89
N ILE A 287 8.07 -28.92 -7.87
CA ILE A 287 8.93 -28.69 -9.04
C ILE A 287 10.18 -27.92 -8.62
N LEU A 288 10.04 -26.92 -7.74
CA LEU A 288 11.18 -26.21 -7.15
C LEU A 288 12.04 -27.17 -6.30
N LYS A 289 11.42 -28.02 -5.49
CA LYS A 289 12.13 -29.07 -4.71
C LYS A 289 12.96 -29.96 -5.62
N TYR A 290 12.38 -30.45 -6.71
CA TYR A 290 13.08 -31.31 -7.67
C TYR A 290 14.27 -30.57 -8.32
N PHE A 291 14.07 -29.31 -8.71
CA PHE A 291 15.13 -28.45 -9.26
C PHE A 291 16.30 -28.29 -8.28
N LEU A 292 16.00 -28.12 -6.99
CA LEU A 292 16.98 -27.97 -5.90
C LEU A 292 17.38 -29.29 -5.24
N SER A 293 17.21 -30.43 -5.92
CA SER A 293 17.51 -31.77 -5.34
C SER A 293 18.96 -31.97 -4.87
N LYS A 294 19.89 -31.14 -5.30
CA LYS A 294 21.30 -31.14 -4.82
C LYS A 294 21.58 -30.10 -3.73
N ASP A 295 20.66 -29.17 -3.53
CA ASP A 295 20.77 -28.00 -2.66
C ASP A 295 19.55 -27.95 -1.71
N GLU A 296 19.27 -29.03 -0.97
CA GLU A 296 18.06 -29.14 -0.13
C GLU A 296 17.98 -28.09 0.99
N GLU A 297 19.12 -27.58 1.46
CA GLU A 297 19.17 -26.47 2.42
C GLU A 297 18.57 -25.20 1.83
N ILE A 298 18.95 -24.84 0.60
CA ILE A 298 18.39 -23.70 -0.14
C ILE A 298 16.88 -23.85 -0.33
N PHE A 299 16.42 -25.06 -0.65
CA PHE A 299 14.99 -25.33 -0.73
C PHE A 299 14.28 -25.05 0.61
N THR A 300 14.87 -25.49 1.71
CA THR A 300 14.34 -25.26 3.07
C THR A 300 14.31 -23.77 3.42
N GLU A 301 15.31 -23.00 3.00
CA GLU A 301 15.37 -21.55 3.21
C GLU A 301 14.32 -20.80 2.41
N ILE A 302 14.10 -21.16 1.13
CA ILE A 302 13.05 -20.58 0.29
C ILE A 302 11.67 -20.92 0.86
N LEU A 303 11.46 -22.18 1.29
CA LEU A 303 10.23 -22.61 1.93
C LEU A 303 9.98 -21.83 3.22
N SER A 304 11.04 -21.66 4.03
CA SER A 304 10.97 -20.88 5.26
C SER A 304 10.60 -19.42 4.97
N LEU A 305 11.24 -18.78 4.00
CA LEU A 305 10.95 -17.40 3.62
C LEU A 305 9.52 -17.25 3.09
N THR A 306 9.07 -18.19 2.27
CA THR A 306 7.72 -18.21 1.69
C THR A 306 6.64 -18.27 2.78
N ILE A 307 6.83 -19.13 3.78
CA ILE A 307 5.90 -19.27 4.91
C ILE A 307 5.99 -18.07 5.87
N ASP A 308 7.20 -17.63 6.21
CA ASP A 308 7.44 -16.54 7.16
C ASP A 308 6.88 -15.19 6.69
N ILE A 309 6.88 -14.96 5.37
CA ILE A 309 6.24 -13.78 4.75
C ILE A 309 4.72 -13.75 5.01
N GLY A 310 4.08 -14.91 5.19
CA GLY A 310 2.67 -15.03 5.57
C GLY A 310 1.69 -14.44 4.55
N PHE A 311 1.96 -14.58 3.26
CA PHE A 311 1.14 -14.01 2.18
C PHE A 311 0.58 -15.09 1.26
N CYS A 312 -0.72 -15.36 1.38
CA CYS A 312 -1.47 -16.37 0.61
C CYS A 312 -1.05 -17.84 0.80
N VAL A 313 0.05 -18.09 1.49
CA VAL A 313 0.63 -19.41 1.73
C VAL A 313 1.05 -19.48 3.19
N TRP A 314 0.76 -20.63 3.81
CA TRP A 314 1.09 -20.99 5.20
C TRP A 314 1.55 -22.46 5.24
N LYS A 315 1.93 -22.98 6.41
CA LYS A 315 2.38 -24.37 6.55
C LYS A 315 1.35 -25.39 6.04
N ASP A 316 0.10 -25.20 6.42
CA ASP A 316 -1.05 -26.05 6.04
C ASP A 316 -1.40 -25.99 4.54
N THR A 317 -0.93 -24.96 3.83
CA THR A 317 -1.08 -24.87 2.37
C THR A 317 -0.40 -26.04 1.64
N PHE A 318 0.56 -26.70 2.29
CA PHE A 318 1.34 -27.79 1.72
C PHE A 318 0.97 -29.18 2.27
N ASP A 319 -0.14 -29.29 3.00
CA ASP A 319 -0.60 -30.56 3.57
C ASP A 319 -0.80 -31.62 2.48
N GLY A 320 -0.28 -32.83 2.72
CA GLY A 320 -0.40 -33.96 1.79
C GLY A 320 0.60 -33.95 0.63
N LEU A 321 1.56 -33.01 0.59
CA LEU A 321 2.61 -32.96 -0.45
C LEU A 321 3.89 -33.73 -0.09
N ASN A 322 3.92 -34.47 1.03
CA ASN A 322 5.11 -35.16 1.54
C ASN A 322 6.31 -34.22 1.77
N LEU A 323 6.05 -33.09 2.43
CA LEU A 323 7.04 -32.05 2.74
C LEU A 323 7.30 -31.90 4.25
N GLU A 324 6.79 -32.83 5.07
CA GLU A 324 6.78 -32.73 6.53
C GLU A 324 8.19 -32.49 7.10
N GLU A 325 9.19 -33.22 6.59
CA GLU A 325 10.59 -33.08 7.03
C GLU A 325 11.19 -31.70 6.75
N TYR A 326 10.70 -30.98 5.74
CA TYR A 326 11.12 -29.62 5.40
C TYR A 326 10.33 -28.59 6.20
N LEU A 327 9.02 -28.82 6.37
CA LEU A 327 8.12 -27.96 7.13
C LEU A 327 8.50 -27.91 8.62
N GLU A 328 9.00 -29.00 9.19
CA GLU A 328 9.55 -29.05 10.55
C GLU A 328 10.81 -28.17 10.73
N LYS A 329 11.55 -27.91 9.66
CA LYS A 329 12.78 -27.09 9.67
C LYS A 329 12.51 -25.62 9.37
N VAL A 330 11.26 -25.25 9.08
CA VAL A 330 10.89 -23.87 8.75
C VAL A 330 11.19 -22.93 9.92
N LYS A 331 12.01 -21.93 9.66
CA LYS A 331 12.32 -20.85 10.61
C LYS A 331 11.40 -19.67 10.36
N GLU A 332 10.66 -19.27 11.38
CA GLU A 332 9.88 -18.03 11.41
C GLU A 332 10.72 -16.96 12.12
N SER A 333 10.74 -15.74 11.59
CA SER A 333 11.49 -14.62 12.15
C SER A 333 10.56 -13.63 12.83
N ASP A 334 10.98 -12.92 13.87
CA ASP A 334 10.20 -11.79 14.37
C ASP A 334 10.36 -10.58 13.42
N CYS A 335 11.58 -10.35 12.91
CA CYS A 335 11.89 -9.37 11.89
C CYS A 335 12.64 -9.97 10.70
N LEU A 336 12.16 -9.61 9.52
CA LEU A 336 12.64 -10.07 8.21
C LEU A 336 14.06 -9.58 7.83
N ILE A 337 14.66 -8.70 8.65
CA ILE A 337 16.02 -8.15 8.51
C ILE A 337 17.01 -8.84 9.47
N ASP A 338 16.55 -9.78 10.30
CA ASP A 338 17.42 -10.52 11.22
C ASP A 338 18.18 -11.67 10.50
N ARG A 339 18.08 -11.75 9.17
CA ARG A 339 18.74 -12.75 8.32
C ARG A 339 20.07 -12.25 7.79
#